data_AF-A0A2N1TZC3-F1
#
_entry.id   AF-A0A2N1TZC3-F1
#
_cell.length_a   1.000
_cell.length_b   1.000
_cell.length_c   1.000
_cell.angle_alpha   90.00
_cell.angle_beta   90.00
_cell.angle_gamma   90.00
#
_symmetry.space_group_name_H-M   'P 1'
#
loop_
_entity.id
_entity.type
_entity.pdbx_description
1 polymer ?
#
loop_
_entity_poly.entity_id
_entity_poly.type
_entity_poly.pdbx_seq_one_letter_code
_entity_poly.pdbx_strand_id
1 'polypeptide(L)' 'EMVEIKDHPFFIGCQFHPEFKSRPIRPHPLFSGFFTAANNFRKK' A
#
# COMPACT_ATOMS: atom_id res chain seq x y z
N GLU A 1 7.36 -1.65 12.83
CA GLU A 1 8.35 -0.91 12.04
C GLU A 1 7.93 -0.86 10.57
N MET A 2 8.26 0.22 9.85
CA MET A 2 7.91 0.45 8.44
C MET A 2 9.10 1.08 7.70
N VAL A 3 9.27 0.74 6.42
CA VAL A 3 10.34 1.24 5.55
C VAL A 3 9.78 1.67 4.20
N GLU A 4 10.39 2.69 3.59
CA GLU A 4 10.03 3.22 2.27
C GLU A 4 11.29 3.50 1.44
N ILE A 5 11.18 3.45 0.10
CA ILE A 5 12.24 3.81 -0.85
C ILE A 5 11.81 5.06 -1.62
N LYS A 6 12.57 6.15 -1.48
CA LYS A 6 12.22 7.47 -2.02
C LYS A 6 12.04 7.51 -3.54
N ASP A 7 12.89 6.80 -4.28
CA ASP A 7 12.92 6.85 -5.74
C ASP A 7 12.02 5.80 -6.42
N HIS A 8 11.28 5.02 -5.63
CA HIS A 8 10.31 4.06 -6.17
C HIS A 8 8.89 4.66 -6.13
N PRO A 9 8.10 4.58 -7.22
CA PRO A 9 6.78 5.24 -7.31
C PRO A 9 5.78 4.81 -6.23
N PHE A 10 5.93 3.60 -5.69
CA PHE A 10 5.23 3.14 -4.49
C PHE A 10 6.00 1.97 -3.87
N PHE A 11 6.72 2.18 -2.77
CA PHE A 11 7.38 1.10 -2.03
C PHE A 11 7.17 1.29 -0.53
N ILE A 12 6.47 0.34 0.09
CA ILE A 12 6.27 0.31 1.53
C ILE A 12 6.48 -1.12 2.02
N GLY A 13 7.38 -1.31 2.98
CA GLY A 13 7.57 -2.55 3.71
C GLY A 13 7.16 -2.39 5.16
N CYS A 14 6.45 -3.36 5.73
CA CYS A 14 6.09 -3.38 7.15
C CYS A 14 6.30 -4.78 7.76
N GLN A 15 6.68 -4.82 9.04
CA GLN A 15 6.88 -6.08 9.77
C GLN A 15 5.62 -6.59 10.49
N PHE A 16 4.61 -5.74 10.65
CA PHE A 16 3.33 -6.16 11.22
C PHE A 16 2.42 -6.74 10.12
N HIS A 17 1.32 -7.39 10.54
CA HIS A 17 0.34 -8.01 9.64
C HIS A 17 -0.87 -7.09 9.40
N PRO A 18 -0.82 -6.15 8.44
CA PRO A 18 -1.94 -5.25 8.12
C PRO A 18 -3.19 -6.00 7.63
N GLU A 19 -3.03 -7.24 7.16
CA GLU A 19 -4.11 -8.12 6.68
C GLU A 19 -5.19 -8.30 7.77
N PHE A 20 -4.76 -8.53 9.01
CA PHE A 20 -5.68 -8.80 10.12
C PHE A 20 -6.53 -7.59 10.52
N LYS A 21 -6.09 -6.38 10.16
CA LYS A 21 -6.83 -5.13 10.41
C LYS A 21 -7.65 -4.66 9.22
N SER A 22 -7.52 -5.30 8.06
CA SER A 22 -8.29 -4.98 6.86
C SER A 22 -9.72 -5.55 6.94
N ARG A 23 -10.71 -4.80 6.47
CA ARG A 23 -12.12 -5.24 6.42
C ARG A 23 -12.70 -4.98 5.02
N PRO A 24 -13.72 -5.74 4.57
CA PRO A 24 -14.27 -5.59 3.22
C PRO A 24 -14.72 -4.16 2.87
N ILE A 25 -15.39 -3.48 3.80
CA ILE A 25 -15.85 -2.08 3.63
C ILE A 25 -14.83 -1.03 4.09
N ARG A 26 -13.74 -1.47 4.73
CA ARG A 26 -12.70 -0.59 5.27
C ARG A 26 -11.34 -1.26 5.06
N PRO A 27 -10.84 -1.28 3.82
CA PRO A 27 -9.54 -1.84 3.52
C PRO A 27 -8.44 -1.09 4.28
N HIS A 28 -7.39 -1.82 4.66
CA HIS A 28 -6.23 -1.18 5.28
C HIS A 28 -5.59 -0.18 4.29
N PRO A 29 -5.14 1.01 4.75
CA PRO A 29 -4.59 2.03 3.86
C PRO A 29 -3.43 1.57 2.98
N LEU A 30 -2.60 0.65 3.46
CA LEU A 30 -1.51 0.06 2.66
C LEU A 30 -2.02 -0.63 1.38
N PHE A 31 -3.13 -1.36 1.47
CA PHE A 31 -3.69 -2.06 0.33
C PHE A 31 -4.37 -1.09 -0.63
N SER A 32 -5.21 -0.19 -0.11
CA SER A 32 -5.86 0.83 -0.94
C SER A 32 -4.85 1.74 -1.64
N GLY A 33 -3.80 2.16 -0.92
CA GLY A 33 -2.71 2.96 -1.47
C GLY A 33 -1.97 2.24 -2.60
N PHE A 34 -1.68 0.94 -2.43
CA PHE A 34 -1.07 0.13 -3.47
C PHE A 34 -1.93 0.06 -4.74
N PHE A 35 -3.24 -0.19 -4.61
CA PHE A 35 -4.15 -0.22 -5.76
C PHE A 35 -4.24 1.15 -6.47
N THR A 36 -4.34 2.24 -5.71
CA THR A 36 -4.34 3.59 -6.28
C THR A 36 -3.04 3.88 -7.01
N ALA A 37 -1.89 3.55 -6.42
CA ALA A 37 -0.59 3.72 -7.05
C ALA A 37 -0.46 2.89 -8.33
N ALA A 38 -0.87 1.62 -8.31
CA ALA A 38 -0.87 0.75 -9.49
C ALA A 38 -1.77 1.30 -10.61
N ASN A 39 -2.97 1.78 -10.28
CA ASN A 39 -3.87 2.39 -11.26
C ASN A 39 -3.30 3.68 -11.86
N ASN A 40 -2.66 4.51 -11.03
CA ASN A 40 -2.00 5.73 -11.49
C ASN A 40 -0.78 5.43 -12.37
N PHE A 41 0.01 4.41 -12.01
CA PHE A 41 1.14 3.95 -12.81
C PHE A 41 0.69 3.46 -14.19
N ARG A 42 -0.42 2.72 -14.27
CA ARG A 42 -0.97 2.25 -15.56
C ARG A 42 -1.49 3.40 -16.44
N LYS A 43 -1.99 4.48 -15.83
CA LYS A 43 -2.53 5.64 -16.56
C LYS A 43 -1.44 6.60 -17.07
N LYS A 44 -0.21 6.42 -16.59
CA LYS A 44 0.95 7.22 -16.95
C LYS A 44 1.62 6.63 -18.17
#